data_AF-A0A9R1VCS6-F1
#
_entry.id   AF-A0A9R1VCS6-F1
#
_cell.length_a   1.000
_cell.length_b   1.000
_cell.length_c   1.000
_cell.angle_alpha   90.00
_cell.angle_beta   90.00
_cell.angle_gamma   90.00
#
_symmetry.space_group_name_H-M   'P 1'
#
loop_
_entity.id
_entity.type
_entity.pdbx_description
1 polymer ?
#
loop_
_entity_poly.entity_id
_entity_poly.type
_entity_poly.pdbx_seq_one_letter_code
_entity_poly.pdbx_strand_id
1 'polypeptide(L)'
;MRTPQKTHQQTNSLSENLTKTYPMESYTKLVIVALVLVATIVTEPMATNGFSICGVTTDGLKTCQPAVAKGVDPLPLPTTECCAALTKADMPCFCKLKDSSLLPIYEIDPTHAMELPAKCKLPQATYHC
;
A
#
# COMPACT_ATOMS: atom_id res chain seq x y z
N MET A 1 6.40 16.47 38.42
CA MET A 1 6.41 14.99 38.42
C MET A 1 4.99 14.49 38.72
N ARG A 2 4.44 13.59 37.86
CA ARG A 2 3.35 12.58 37.99
C ARG A 2 2.35 12.67 39.18
N THR A 3 1.02 12.45 39.11
CA THR A 3 0.05 11.92 38.11
C THR A 3 -1.42 12.13 38.62
N PRO A 4 -2.46 11.92 37.78
CA PRO A 4 -3.89 12.20 38.04
C PRO A 4 -4.74 10.97 38.44
N GLN A 5 -5.83 11.16 39.20
CA GLN A 5 -6.85 10.13 39.48
C GLN A 5 -8.28 10.71 39.43
N LYS A 6 -8.92 10.80 38.25
CA LYS A 6 -10.36 11.19 38.16
C LYS A 6 -11.13 10.68 36.92
N THR A 7 -10.76 9.54 36.34
CA THR A 7 -11.37 9.06 35.06
C THR A 7 -12.17 7.75 35.18
N HIS A 8 -12.41 7.21 36.38
CA HIS A 8 -13.06 5.89 36.53
C HIS A 8 -14.56 5.88 36.92
N GLN A 9 -15.15 7.02 37.29
CA GLN A 9 -16.56 7.02 37.75
C GLN A 9 -17.57 7.29 36.62
N GLN A 10 -17.17 7.95 35.52
CA GLN A 10 -18.09 8.42 34.49
C GLN A 10 -18.54 7.30 33.52
N THR A 11 -17.73 6.26 33.34
CA THR A 11 -17.96 5.22 32.31
C THR A 11 -19.03 4.20 32.68
N ASN A 12 -19.29 3.96 33.98
CA ASN A 12 -20.23 2.93 34.42
C ASN A 12 -21.70 3.34 34.19
N SER A 13 -22.04 4.62 34.34
CA SER A 13 -23.44 5.07 34.25
C SER A 13 -23.96 5.16 32.80
N LEU A 14 -23.07 5.28 31.80
CA LEU A 14 -23.45 5.36 30.38
C LEU A 14 -23.80 3.98 29.79
N SER A 15 -23.09 2.92 30.19
CA SER A 15 -23.36 1.54 29.75
C SER A 15 -24.67 0.98 30.32
N GLU A 16 -25.03 1.37 31.54
CA GLU A 16 -26.28 0.91 32.17
C GLU A 16 -27.52 1.58 31.54
N ASN A 17 -27.42 2.83 31.08
CA ASN A 17 -28.52 3.55 30.45
C ASN A 17 -28.83 3.08 29.02
N LEU A 18 -27.80 2.68 28.26
CA LEU A 18 -28.00 2.16 26.91
C LEU A 18 -28.84 0.88 26.98
N THR A 19 -28.40 -0.12 27.75
CA THR A 19 -29.04 -1.44 27.81
C THR A 19 -30.49 -1.41 28.31
N LYS A 20 -30.88 -0.36 29.05
CA LYS A 20 -32.23 -0.20 29.61
C LYS A 20 -33.26 0.37 28.62
N THR A 21 -32.83 0.93 27.49
CA THR A 21 -33.67 1.81 26.66
C THR A 21 -34.12 1.21 25.31
N TYR A 22 -33.50 0.13 24.81
CA TYR A 22 -33.84 -0.41 23.48
C TYR A 22 -34.52 -1.80 23.55
N PRO A 23 -35.85 -1.89 23.32
CA PRO A 23 -36.54 -3.17 23.14
C PRO A 23 -36.12 -3.80 21.80
N MET A 24 -35.71 -5.07 21.86
CA MET A 24 -35.01 -5.82 20.81
C MET A 24 -35.80 -6.03 19.51
N GLU A 25 -37.09 -5.68 19.43
CA GLU A 25 -37.93 -5.93 18.25
C GLU A 25 -37.83 -4.86 17.15
N SER A 26 -37.47 -3.61 17.49
CA SER A 26 -37.35 -2.51 16.50
C SER A 26 -35.96 -2.42 15.88
N TYR A 27 -34.93 -2.80 16.64
CA TYR A 27 -33.53 -2.68 16.23
C TYR A 27 -33.15 -3.67 15.13
N THR A 28 -33.78 -4.85 15.07
CA THR A 28 -33.47 -5.88 14.08
C THR A 28 -33.74 -5.41 12.65
N LYS A 29 -34.85 -4.68 12.42
CA LYS A 29 -35.20 -4.17 11.09
C LYS A 29 -34.23 -3.07 10.65
N LEU A 30 -33.84 -2.19 11.58
CA LEU A 30 -32.86 -1.13 11.31
C LEU A 30 -31.46 -1.70 11.05
N VAL A 31 -31.06 -2.74 11.78
CA VAL A 31 -29.78 -3.45 11.56
C VAL A 31 -29.74 -4.12 10.19
N ILE A 32 -30.82 -4.78 9.76
CA ILE A 32 -30.88 -5.41 8.44
C ILE A 32 -30.81 -4.37 7.31
N VAL A 33 -31.55 -3.27 7.42
CA VAL A 33 -31.51 -2.19 6.41
C VAL A 33 -30.12 -1.54 6.35
N ALA A 34 -29.49 -1.31 7.49
CA ALA A 34 -28.13 -0.77 7.55
C ALA A 34 -27.09 -1.73 6.91
N LEU A 35 -27.20 -3.04 7.15
CA LEU A 35 -26.30 -4.03 6.55
C LEU A 35 -26.45 -4.12 5.02
N VAL A 36 -27.68 -4.05 4.51
CA VAL A 36 -27.95 -4.07 3.06
C VAL A 36 -27.42 -2.81 2.37
N LEU A 37 -27.56 -1.63 2.99
CA LEU A 37 -27.00 -0.37 2.49
C LEU A 37 -25.47 -0.39 2.42
N VAL A 38 -24.80 -1.04 3.37
CA VAL A 38 -23.33 -1.18 3.38
C VAL A 38 -22.84 -2.19 2.32
N ALA A 39 -23.65 -3.21 1.99
CA ALA A 39 -23.29 -4.18 0.96
C ALA A 39 -23.34 -3.61 -0.48
N THR A 40 -24.16 -2.58 -0.72
CA THR A 40 -24.28 -1.97 -2.06
C THR A 40 -23.18 -0.98 -2.41
N ILE A 41 -22.35 -0.56 -1.45
CA ILE A 41 -21.27 0.43 -1.67
C ILE A 41 -19.96 -0.22 -2.12
N VAL A 42 -19.86 -1.56 -2.08
CA VAL A 42 -18.68 -2.33 -2.51
C VAL A 42 -18.96 -3.02 -3.84
N THR A 43 -19.34 -2.24 -4.85
CA THR A 43 -19.29 -2.68 -6.26
C THR A 43 -18.12 -2.01 -6.96
N GLU A 44 -16.92 -2.24 -6.45
CA GLU A 44 -15.73 -2.18 -7.30
C GLU A 44 -15.23 -3.62 -7.40
N PRO A 45 -15.08 -4.18 -8.62
CA PRO A 45 -14.42 -5.46 -8.75
C PRO A 45 -13.05 -5.29 -8.12
N MET A 46 -12.81 -6.01 -7.04
CA MET A 46 -11.48 -6.23 -6.48
C MET A 46 -10.72 -7.00 -7.56
N ALA A 47 -10.28 -6.31 -8.61
CA ALA A 47 -9.31 -6.87 -9.50
C ALA A 47 -8.15 -7.28 -8.59
N THR A 48 -7.74 -8.53 -8.66
CA THR A 48 -6.61 -9.11 -7.91
C THR A 48 -5.28 -8.51 -8.36
N ASN A 49 -5.29 -7.22 -8.71
CA ASN A 49 -4.15 -6.41 -9.03
C ASN A 49 -3.43 -6.24 -7.69
N GLY A 50 -2.28 -6.89 -7.55
CA GLY A 50 -1.40 -6.68 -6.41
C GLY A 50 -1.20 -5.19 -6.13
N PHE A 51 -0.83 -4.87 -4.90
CA PHE A 51 -0.50 -3.50 -4.49
C PHE A 51 0.45 -2.86 -5.52
N SER A 52 0.17 -1.62 -5.92
CA SER A 52 0.98 -0.91 -6.91
C SER A 52 1.82 0.17 -6.22
N ILE A 53 3.12 0.20 -6.54
CA ILE A 53 4.08 1.20 -6.09
C ILE A 53 4.47 2.03 -7.31
N CYS A 54 4.22 3.34 -7.25
CA CYS A 54 4.56 4.26 -8.34
C CYS A 54 4.11 3.78 -9.74
N GLY A 55 2.86 3.32 -9.85
CA GLY A 55 2.28 2.85 -11.11
C GLY A 55 2.68 1.42 -11.54
N VAL A 56 3.51 0.73 -10.77
CA VAL A 56 3.97 -0.64 -11.06
C VAL A 56 3.45 -1.60 -9.99
N THR A 57 2.89 -2.74 -10.39
CA THR A 57 2.45 -3.76 -9.43
C THR A 57 3.64 -4.37 -8.67
N THR A 58 3.43 -4.81 -7.43
CA THR A 58 4.48 -5.49 -6.64
C THR A 58 5.07 -6.69 -7.37
N ASP A 59 4.26 -7.43 -8.12
CA ASP A 59 4.75 -8.57 -8.89
C ASP A 59 5.59 -8.14 -10.10
N GLY A 60 5.20 -7.05 -10.79
CA GLY A 60 6.06 -6.43 -11.79
C GLY A 60 7.41 -5.98 -11.22
N LEU A 61 7.40 -5.39 -10.02
CA LEU A 61 8.62 -4.94 -9.35
C LEU A 61 9.54 -6.11 -8.95
N LYS A 62 8.98 -7.24 -8.52
CA LYS A 62 9.75 -8.46 -8.22
C LYS A 62 10.52 -8.97 -9.44
N THR A 63 9.95 -8.86 -10.64
CA THR A 63 10.68 -9.26 -11.86
C THR A 63 11.92 -8.41 -12.12
N CYS A 64 11.98 -7.19 -11.57
CA CYS A 64 13.13 -6.29 -11.68
C CYS A 64 14.18 -6.48 -10.59
N GLN A 65 13.80 -7.02 -9.42
CA GLN A 65 14.68 -7.11 -8.25
C GLN A 65 16.05 -7.75 -8.56
N PRO A 66 16.17 -8.85 -9.33
CA PRO A 66 17.48 -9.44 -9.63
C PRO A 66 18.43 -8.47 -10.36
N ALA A 67 17.90 -7.61 -11.22
CA ALA A 67 18.66 -6.65 -12.02
C ALA A 67 19.01 -5.35 -11.27
N VAL A 68 18.56 -5.22 -10.01
CA VAL A 68 18.85 -4.07 -9.13
C VAL A 68 19.27 -4.49 -7.72
N ALA A 69 19.60 -5.77 -7.53
CA ALA A 69 19.90 -6.33 -6.23
C ALA A 69 21.15 -5.68 -5.61
N LYS A 70 21.12 -5.53 -4.29
CA LYS A 70 22.26 -5.06 -3.51
C LYS A 70 23.29 -6.18 -3.31
N GLY A 71 24.58 -5.86 -3.47
CA GLY A 71 25.69 -6.79 -3.19
C GLY A 71 25.85 -7.93 -4.19
N VAL A 72 25.19 -7.84 -5.36
CA VAL A 72 25.33 -8.79 -6.47
C VAL A 72 26.21 -8.15 -7.54
N ASP A 73 27.26 -8.85 -7.96
CA ASP A 73 28.12 -8.49 -9.09
C ASP A 73 28.64 -9.78 -9.77
N PRO A 74 28.50 -9.93 -11.11
CA PRO A 74 27.79 -9.05 -12.03
C PRO A 74 26.26 -9.15 -11.89
N LEU A 75 25.55 -8.04 -12.14
CA LEU A 75 24.09 -8.08 -12.16
C LEU A 75 23.56 -8.80 -13.41
N PRO A 76 22.49 -9.61 -13.27
CA PRO A 76 21.80 -10.19 -14.40
C PRO A 76 21.14 -9.10 -15.25
N LEU A 77 20.93 -9.39 -16.54
CA LEU A 77 20.15 -8.52 -17.42
C LEU A 77 18.68 -8.46 -16.95
N PRO A 78 18.00 -7.31 -17.13
CA PRO A 78 16.58 -7.21 -16.82
C PRO A 78 15.76 -8.12 -17.75
N THR A 79 14.73 -8.74 -17.18
CA THR A 79 13.79 -9.55 -17.95
C THR A 79 12.89 -8.65 -18.81
N THR A 80 12.29 -9.22 -19.86
CA THR A 80 11.31 -8.50 -20.67
C THR A 80 10.10 -8.06 -19.84
N GLU A 81 9.68 -8.89 -18.88
CA GLU A 81 8.59 -8.57 -17.95
C GLU A 81 8.91 -7.36 -17.08
N CYS A 82 10.15 -7.28 -16.56
CA CYS A 82 10.62 -6.12 -15.81
C CYS A 82 10.56 -4.85 -16.66
N CYS A 83 11.14 -4.88 -17.86
CA CYS A 83 11.14 -3.70 -18.72
C CYS A 83 9.71 -3.30 -19.13
N ALA A 84 8.82 -4.27 -19.38
CA ALA A 84 7.42 -4.01 -19.67
C ALA A 84 6.70 -3.35 -18.47
N ALA A 85 6.97 -3.82 -17.24
CA ALA A 85 6.42 -3.23 -16.03
C ALA A 85 6.85 -1.76 -15.86
N LEU A 86 8.10 -1.43 -16.20
CA LEU A 86 8.63 -0.06 -16.10
C LEU A 86 8.06 0.91 -17.16
N THR A 87 7.48 0.42 -18.26
CA THR A 87 6.86 1.32 -19.27
C THR A 87 5.70 2.14 -18.72
N LYS A 88 5.05 1.66 -17.65
CA LYS A 88 3.92 2.32 -16.97
C LYS A 88 4.33 2.96 -15.63
N ALA A 89 5.62 2.96 -15.32
CA ALA A 89 6.11 3.46 -14.04
C ALA A 89 6.03 4.99 -13.94
N ASP A 90 5.65 5.47 -12.76
CA ASP A 90 5.80 6.86 -12.36
C ASP A 90 7.22 7.05 -11.80
N MET A 91 8.13 7.40 -12.70
CA MET A 91 9.54 7.64 -12.36
C MET A 91 9.73 8.80 -11.36
N PRO A 92 9.04 9.95 -11.48
CA PRO A 92 9.05 10.97 -10.42
C PRO A 92 8.64 10.45 -9.03
N CYS A 93 7.68 9.53 -8.95
CA CYS A 93 7.33 8.85 -7.71
C CYS A 93 8.48 7.98 -7.19
N PHE A 94 9.13 7.19 -8.05
CA PHE A 94 10.30 6.39 -7.66
C PHE A 94 11.49 7.26 -7.24
N CYS A 95 11.68 8.44 -7.84
CA CYS A 95 12.71 9.41 -7.40
C CYS A 95 12.52 9.82 -5.93
N LYS A 96 11.27 9.97 -5.48
CA LYS A 96 10.97 10.28 -4.07
C LYS A 96 11.25 9.11 -3.13
N LEU A 97 11.24 7.88 -3.66
CA LEU A 97 11.59 6.67 -2.90
C LEU A 97 13.10 6.40 -2.85
N LYS A 98 13.91 7.06 -3.69
CA LYS A 98 15.37 6.83 -3.78
C LYS A 98 16.08 6.99 -2.42
N ASP A 99 15.64 7.95 -1.63
CA ASP A 99 16.20 8.28 -0.31
C ASP A 99 15.33 7.76 0.85
N SER A 100 14.31 6.95 0.53
CA SER A 100 13.38 6.40 1.51
C SER A 100 13.97 5.19 2.24
N SER A 101 13.59 5.02 3.51
CA SER A 101 13.92 3.85 4.32
C SER A 101 13.27 2.54 3.84
N LEU A 102 12.49 2.58 2.75
CA LEU A 102 11.86 1.42 2.15
C LEU A 102 12.82 0.57 1.29
N LEU A 103 13.83 1.15 0.64
CA LEU A 103 14.74 0.40 -0.25
C LEU A 103 15.51 -0.74 0.44
N PRO A 104 16.03 -0.57 1.67
CA PRO A 104 16.69 -1.66 2.39
C PRO A 104 15.79 -2.87 2.62
N ILE A 105 14.48 -2.67 2.77
CA ILE A 105 13.50 -3.75 2.99
C ILE A 105 13.35 -4.61 1.73
N TYR A 106 13.54 -4.02 0.55
CA TYR A 106 13.41 -4.71 -0.74
C TYR A 106 14.75 -5.21 -1.29
N GLU A 107 15.85 -5.03 -0.55
CA GLU A 107 17.22 -5.40 -0.98
C GLU A 107 17.62 -4.78 -2.33
N ILE A 108 17.06 -3.60 -2.64
CA ILE A 108 17.32 -2.85 -3.86
C ILE A 108 18.48 -1.88 -3.64
N ASP A 109 19.43 -1.87 -4.57
CA ASP A 109 20.44 -0.82 -4.66
C ASP A 109 19.92 0.38 -5.47
N PRO A 110 19.86 1.59 -4.89
CA PRO A 110 19.34 2.77 -5.57
C PRO A 110 20.15 3.14 -6.82
N THR A 111 21.47 2.88 -6.82
CA THR A 111 22.33 3.16 -7.97
C THR A 111 21.97 2.23 -9.12
N HIS A 112 21.86 0.92 -8.85
CA HIS A 112 21.46 -0.06 -9.87
C HIS A 112 20.03 0.20 -10.37
N ALA A 113 19.13 0.62 -9.49
CA ALA A 113 17.77 0.99 -9.86
C ALA A 113 17.70 2.19 -10.82
N MET A 114 18.57 3.19 -10.65
CA MET A 114 18.63 4.35 -11.56
C MET A 114 19.24 4.02 -12.93
N GLU A 115 20.05 2.97 -13.03
CA GLU A 115 20.56 2.48 -14.32
C GLU A 115 19.56 1.62 -15.09
N LEU A 116 18.58 1.03 -14.40
CA LEU A 116 17.63 0.08 -14.97
C LEU A 116 16.82 0.64 -16.16
N PRO A 117 16.31 1.89 -16.14
CA PRO A 117 15.62 2.47 -17.28
C PRO A 117 16.48 2.51 -18.56
N ALA A 118 17.77 2.82 -18.43
CA ALA A 118 18.70 2.82 -19.55
C ALA A 118 18.95 1.40 -20.07
N LYS A 119 19.10 0.41 -19.18
CA LYS A 119 19.23 -1.02 -19.53
C LYS A 119 17.97 -1.54 -20.25
N CYS A 120 16.80 -1.03 -19.88
CA CYS A 120 15.52 -1.30 -20.54
C CYS A 120 15.24 -0.45 -21.78
N LYS A 121 16.16 0.45 -22.17
CA LYS A 121 16.03 1.34 -23.33
C LYS A 121 14.78 2.23 -23.28
N LEU A 122 14.40 2.67 -22.08
CA LEU A 122 13.32 3.64 -21.91
C LEU A 122 13.77 5.03 -22.40
N PRO A 123 12.85 5.97 -22.70
CA PRO A 123 13.23 7.31 -23.15
C PRO A 123 13.81 8.13 -21.99
N GLN A 124 14.98 8.76 -22.15
CA GLN A 124 15.65 9.52 -21.08
C GLN A 124 14.79 10.61 -20.43
N ALA A 125 13.91 11.25 -21.20
CA ALA A 125 12.97 12.25 -20.70
C ALA A 125 12.03 11.72 -19.60
N THR A 126 11.90 10.39 -19.47
CA THR A 126 11.00 9.77 -18.49
C THR A 126 11.68 9.39 -17.18
N TYR A 127 13.01 9.52 -16.99
CA TYR A 127 13.68 8.98 -15.78
C TYR A 127 14.82 9.83 -15.17
N HIS A 128 14.74 11.16 -15.25
CA HIS A 128 15.65 12.03 -14.50
C HIS A 128 15.16 12.29 -13.06
N CYS A 129 16.00 11.90 -12.10
CA CYS A 129 15.99 12.34 -10.71
C CYS A 129 17.28 13.15 -10.43
#